data_AF-A0A2T4DB83-F1
#
_entry.id   AF-A0A2T4DB83-F1
#
_cell.length_a   1.000
_cell.length_b   1.000
_cell.length_c   1.000
_cell.angle_alpha   90.00
_cell.angle_beta   90.00
_cell.angle_gamma   90.00
#
_symmetry.space_group_name_H-M   'P 1'
#
loop_
_entity.id
_entity.type
_entity.pdbx_description
1 polymer ?
#
loop_
_entity_poly.entity_id
_entity_poly.type
_entity_poly.pdbx_seq_one_letter_code
_entity_poly.pdbx_strand_id
1 'polypeptide(L)'
;IMGANVGTTLTSTLVSLSFITKGSEFRKAISAGVVHDFFNILIVIILFPLEYYYGVLTYLSTGFSSRLVGSTFMNLQTELSYSVFTKPIIEVVSQLMPYPILLAILSFILLALSIKILSKFLYRSITAGSKEVLQKYFFGGPYRSFIWGTVLTAGIQSSSVTTSVIVPFVATRKVSLKQAFTFIIGANVGTTLTALIAAAFKSEVAISVALVHLFFNLIGALIFLPFAPLREIPVYLAKQFGKMAMKYRISGFLYIILTFFIIP
;
A
#
# COMPACT_ATOMS: atom_id res chain seq x y z
N ILE A 1 3.97 11.32 -7.09
CA ILE A 1 3.13 10.61 -6.09
C ILE A 1 1.99 9.85 -6.76
N MET A 2 1.14 10.54 -7.53
CA MET A 2 -0.02 9.91 -8.18
C MET A 2 0.37 8.74 -9.12
N GLY A 3 1.41 8.91 -9.97
CA GLY A 3 1.94 7.81 -10.81
C GLY A 3 2.67 6.70 -10.03
N ALA A 4 3.31 7.02 -8.90
CA ALA A 4 3.97 6.01 -8.06
C ALA A 4 2.95 5.08 -7.37
N ASN A 5 1.77 5.60 -7.00
CA ASN A 5 0.69 4.80 -6.45
C ASN A 5 0.10 3.84 -7.49
N VAL A 6 0.06 4.25 -8.76
CA VAL A 6 -0.28 3.34 -9.87
C VAL A 6 0.78 2.25 -9.98
N GLY A 7 2.08 2.55 -9.91
CA GLY A 7 3.14 1.53 -10.00
C GLY A 7 3.09 0.40 -8.95
N THR A 8 2.58 0.66 -7.75
CA THR A 8 2.54 -0.34 -6.65
C THR A 8 1.64 -1.55 -6.92
N THR A 9 0.74 -1.44 -7.89
CA THR A 9 -0.30 -2.43 -8.22
C THR A 9 0.13 -3.41 -9.32
N LEU A 10 1.29 -3.18 -9.94
CA LEU A 10 1.86 -4.07 -10.95
C LEU A 10 2.04 -5.48 -10.36
N THR A 11 2.54 -5.56 -9.13
CA THR A 11 2.79 -6.83 -8.45
C THR A 11 1.51 -7.64 -8.23
N SER A 12 0.43 -7.01 -7.73
CA SER A 12 -0.86 -7.70 -7.52
C SER A 12 -1.48 -8.15 -8.84
N THR A 13 -1.28 -7.37 -9.91
CA THR A 13 -1.72 -7.73 -11.25
C THR A 13 -0.91 -8.90 -11.81
N LEU A 14 0.41 -8.92 -11.65
CA LEU A 14 1.26 -10.07 -12.02
C LEU A 14 0.89 -11.34 -11.24
N VAL A 15 0.64 -11.23 -9.93
CA VAL A 15 0.18 -12.37 -9.11
C VAL A 15 -1.13 -12.93 -9.64
N SER A 16 -2.04 -12.08 -10.14
CA SER A 16 -3.29 -12.55 -10.73
C SER A 16 -3.10 -13.38 -12.01
N LEU A 17 -2.02 -13.14 -12.76
CA LEU A 17 -1.69 -13.93 -13.96
C LEU A 17 -1.35 -15.38 -13.62
N SER A 18 -0.94 -15.69 -12.39
CA SER A 18 -0.76 -17.09 -11.96
C SER A 18 -2.04 -17.93 -12.06
N PHE A 19 -3.21 -17.28 -12.13
CA PHE A 19 -4.51 -17.94 -12.28
C PHE A 19 -4.99 -18.02 -13.74
N ILE A 20 -4.21 -17.57 -14.74
CA ILE A 20 -4.66 -17.40 -16.14
C ILE A 20 -5.24 -18.67 -16.79
N THR A 21 -4.82 -19.84 -16.33
CA THR A 21 -5.32 -21.14 -16.80
C THR A 21 -6.71 -21.48 -16.25
N LYS A 22 -7.13 -20.84 -15.15
CA LYS A 22 -8.39 -21.11 -14.44
C LYS A 22 -9.38 -19.96 -14.62
N GLY A 23 -10.21 -19.98 -15.65
CA GLY A 23 -11.08 -18.84 -16.00
C GLY A 23 -11.81 -18.18 -14.83
N SER A 24 -12.69 -18.89 -14.12
CA SER A 24 -13.46 -18.29 -13.01
C SER A 24 -12.57 -17.69 -11.89
N GLU A 25 -11.41 -18.28 -11.63
CA GLU A 25 -10.44 -17.78 -10.64
C GLU A 25 -9.68 -16.58 -11.19
N PHE A 26 -9.19 -16.67 -12.43
CA PHE A 26 -8.51 -15.59 -13.15
C PHE A 26 -9.34 -14.31 -13.15
N ARG A 27 -10.63 -14.40 -13.52
CA ARG A 27 -11.56 -13.25 -13.51
C ARG A 27 -11.53 -12.49 -12.19
N LYS A 28 -11.58 -13.24 -11.08
CA LYS A 28 -11.65 -12.68 -9.74
C LYS A 28 -10.29 -12.18 -9.29
N ALA A 29 -9.23 -12.91 -9.62
CA ALA A 29 -7.85 -12.56 -9.32
C ALA A 29 -7.48 -11.24 -10.01
N ILE A 30 -7.72 -11.11 -11.32
CA ILE A 30 -7.39 -9.89 -12.07
C ILE A 30 -8.25 -8.73 -11.59
N SER A 31 -9.54 -8.94 -11.28
CA SER A 31 -10.38 -7.90 -10.68
C SER A 31 -9.82 -7.41 -9.35
N ALA A 32 -9.28 -8.31 -8.51
CA ALA A 32 -8.62 -7.94 -7.27
C ALA A 32 -7.28 -7.22 -7.50
N GLY A 33 -6.55 -7.59 -8.55
CA GLY A 33 -5.29 -6.95 -8.93
C GLY A 33 -5.46 -5.49 -9.34
N VAL A 34 -6.52 -5.18 -10.10
CA VAL A 34 -6.74 -3.84 -10.69
C VAL A 34 -7.72 -2.95 -9.94
N VAL A 35 -8.43 -3.45 -8.92
CA VAL A 35 -9.39 -2.61 -8.17
C VAL A 35 -8.70 -1.44 -7.47
N HIS A 36 -7.43 -1.63 -7.09
CA HIS A 36 -6.57 -0.57 -6.59
C HIS A 36 -6.34 0.51 -7.67
N ASP A 37 -6.02 0.13 -8.90
CA ASP A 37 -5.81 1.06 -10.01
C ASP A 37 -7.03 1.93 -10.26
N PHE A 38 -8.21 1.30 -10.38
CA PHE A 38 -9.44 2.05 -10.62
C PHE A 38 -9.73 3.04 -9.50
N PHE A 39 -9.47 2.67 -8.25
CA PHE A 39 -9.58 3.60 -7.14
C PHE A 39 -8.60 4.77 -7.26
N ASN A 40 -7.31 4.49 -7.49
CA ASN A 40 -6.31 5.55 -7.62
C ASN A 40 -6.63 6.47 -8.80
N ILE A 41 -6.99 5.93 -9.96
CA ILE A 41 -7.38 6.70 -11.14
C ILE A 41 -8.57 7.61 -10.82
N LEU A 42 -9.61 7.11 -10.16
CA LEU A 42 -10.77 7.90 -9.76
C LEU A 42 -10.39 9.02 -8.78
N ILE A 43 -9.51 8.75 -7.82
CA ILE A 43 -9.00 9.78 -6.90
C ILE A 43 -8.16 10.81 -7.64
N VAL A 44 -7.33 10.40 -8.60
CA VAL A 44 -6.57 11.34 -9.44
C VAL A 44 -7.53 12.24 -10.24
N ILE A 45 -8.56 11.68 -10.86
CA ILE A 45 -9.57 12.46 -11.60
C ILE A 45 -10.23 13.52 -10.71
N ILE A 46 -10.41 13.24 -9.42
CA ILE A 46 -11.02 14.18 -8.47
C ILE A 46 -9.98 15.19 -7.94
N LEU A 47 -8.85 14.71 -7.44
CA LEU A 47 -7.88 15.52 -6.70
C LEU A 47 -6.90 16.26 -7.60
N PHE A 48 -6.59 15.76 -8.79
CA PHE A 48 -5.64 16.43 -9.69
C PHE A 48 -6.14 17.79 -10.17
N PRO A 49 -7.39 17.96 -10.65
CA PRO A 49 -7.90 19.29 -10.98
C PRO A 49 -7.92 20.21 -9.76
N LEU A 50 -8.31 19.70 -8.59
CA LEU A 50 -8.32 20.48 -7.35
C LEU A 50 -6.93 20.95 -6.95
N GLU A 51 -5.93 20.08 -7.08
CA GLU A 51 -4.54 20.44 -6.85
C GLU A 51 -4.03 21.44 -7.89
N TYR A 52 -4.34 21.24 -9.17
CA TYR A 52 -3.89 22.11 -10.25
C TYR A 52 -4.43 23.54 -10.14
N TYR A 53 -5.73 23.70 -9.82
CA TYR A 53 -6.37 25.01 -9.75
C TYR A 53 -6.27 25.68 -8.37
N TYR A 54 -6.33 24.91 -7.29
CA TYR A 54 -6.44 25.46 -5.93
C TYR A 54 -5.27 25.05 -5.01
N GLY A 55 -4.38 24.15 -5.45
CA GLY A 55 -3.25 23.69 -4.63
C GLY A 55 -3.69 23.03 -3.32
N VAL A 56 -4.84 22.34 -3.29
CA VAL A 56 -5.45 21.82 -2.05
C VAL A 56 -4.49 20.95 -1.25
N LEU A 57 -3.82 19.99 -1.88
CA LEU A 57 -2.89 19.08 -1.22
C LEU A 57 -1.61 19.83 -0.81
N THR A 58 -1.11 20.74 -1.65
CA THR A 58 0.07 21.57 -1.34
C THR A 58 -0.19 22.50 -0.15
N TYR A 59 -1.35 23.15 -0.09
CA TYR A 59 -1.74 24.02 1.03
C TYR A 59 -1.88 23.22 2.32
N LEU A 60 -2.55 22.06 2.26
CA LEU A 60 -2.67 21.18 3.42
C LEU A 60 -1.31 20.66 3.88
N SER A 61 -0.44 20.22 2.96
CA SER A 61 0.85 19.64 3.30
C SER A 61 1.82 20.67 3.89
N THR A 62 1.92 21.87 3.31
CA THR A 62 2.80 22.94 3.79
C THR A 62 2.29 23.56 5.10
N GLY A 63 0.98 23.71 5.24
CA GLY A 63 0.36 24.18 6.48
C GLY A 63 0.52 23.19 7.64
N PHE A 64 0.54 21.88 7.36
CA PHE A 64 0.87 20.86 8.36
C PHE A 64 2.37 20.71 8.58
N SER A 65 3.21 20.75 7.54
CA SER A 65 4.67 20.59 7.67
C SER A 65 5.26 21.70 8.52
N SER A 66 4.88 22.96 8.29
CA SER A 66 5.37 24.11 9.07
C SER A 66 4.98 24.03 10.55
N ARG A 67 3.79 23.50 10.87
CA ARG A 67 3.36 23.26 12.26
C ARG A 67 4.07 22.06 12.89
N LEU A 68 4.29 21.01 12.11
CA LEU A 68 5.00 19.80 12.55
C LEU A 68 6.49 20.07 12.75
N VAL A 69 7.09 20.99 11.97
CA VAL A 69 8.50 21.41 12.03
C VAL A 69 8.70 22.62 12.96
N GLY A 70 7.62 23.16 13.55
CA GLY A 70 7.66 24.22 14.57
C GLY A 70 8.49 23.85 15.79
N SER A 71 8.91 24.88 16.56
CA SER A 71 9.95 24.92 17.61
C SER A 71 10.05 23.73 18.60
N THR A 72 9.02 22.92 18.77
CA THR A 72 9.01 21.73 19.63
C THR A 72 9.67 20.51 18.97
N PHE A 73 9.55 20.33 17.65
CA PHE A 73 10.10 19.15 16.94
C PHE A 73 11.59 19.28 16.61
N MET A 74 12.10 20.50 16.41
CA MET A 74 13.55 20.71 16.23
C MET A 74 14.35 20.48 17.53
N ASN A 75 13.77 20.74 18.70
CA ASN A 75 14.44 20.41 19.97
C ASN A 75 14.40 18.89 20.27
N LEU A 76 13.33 18.20 19.84
CA LEU A 76 13.20 16.74 19.91
C LEU A 76 14.07 15.99 18.87
N GLN A 77 14.46 16.63 17.75
CA GLN A 77 15.41 16.06 16.78
C GLN A 77 16.79 15.76 17.39
N THR A 78 17.20 16.53 18.40
CA THR A 78 18.49 16.35 19.07
C THR A 78 18.49 15.20 20.09
N GLU A 79 17.36 14.89 20.72
CA GLU A 79 17.30 13.85 21.78
C GLU A 79 16.64 12.54 21.35
N LEU A 80 15.63 12.58 20.48
CA LEU A 80 14.89 11.40 20.00
C LEU A 80 15.32 10.95 18.60
N SER A 81 16.61 11.15 18.29
CA SER A 81 17.22 10.57 17.11
C SER A 81 17.20 9.04 17.23
N TYR A 82 16.96 8.33 16.11
CA TYR A 82 16.99 6.84 16.00
C TYR A 82 18.14 6.20 16.77
N SER A 83 19.20 6.97 16.97
CA SER A 83 20.28 6.69 17.87
C SER A 83 19.93 6.12 19.24
N VAL A 84 18.82 6.49 19.89
CA VAL A 84 18.53 5.97 21.24
C VAL A 84 18.23 4.46 21.20
N PHE A 85 17.52 4.01 20.16
CA PHE A 85 17.19 2.59 19.99
C PHE A 85 18.26 1.82 19.19
N THR A 86 18.90 2.45 18.20
CA THR A 86 19.84 1.77 17.30
C THR A 86 21.29 1.89 17.73
N LYS A 87 21.75 2.99 18.37
CA LYS A 87 23.18 3.13 18.73
C LYS A 87 23.66 2.04 19.68
N PRO A 88 22.95 1.63 20.75
CA PRO A 88 23.44 0.58 21.63
C PRO A 88 23.70 -0.73 20.88
N ILE A 89 22.80 -1.07 19.95
CA ILE A 89 22.92 -2.26 19.10
C ILE A 89 24.06 -2.10 18.10
N ILE A 90 24.17 -0.94 17.45
CA ILE A 90 25.22 -0.64 16.47
C ILE A 90 26.59 -0.67 17.15
N GLU A 91 26.74 -0.11 18.35
CA GLU A 91 27.99 -0.09 19.10
C GLU A 91 28.43 -1.50 19.47
N VAL A 92 27.55 -2.32 20.07
CA VAL A 92 27.83 -3.72 20.38
C VAL A 92 28.23 -4.50 19.12
N VAL A 93 27.48 -4.33 18.03
CA VAL A 93 27.74 -5.05 16.77
C VAL A 93 29.05 -4.58 16.11
N SER A 94 29.35 -3.28 16.16
CA SER A 94 30.57 -2.70 15.60
C SER A 94 31.83 -3.11 16.39
N GLN A 95 31.71 -3.32 17.70
CA GLN A 95 32.78 -3.88 18.53
C GLN A 95 33.05 -5.36 18.22
N LEU A 96 32.01 -6.14 17.90
CA LEU A 96 32.14 -7.55 17.53
C LEU A 96 32.67 -7.77 16.10
N MET A 97 32.38 -6.84 15.17
CA MET A 97 32.79 -6.94 13.77
C MET A 97 33.31 -5.61 13.20
N PRO A 98 34.62 -5.29 13.35
CA PRO A 98 35.21 -4.02 12.91
C PRO A 98 35.46 -3.93 11.39
N TYR A 99 34.66 -4.62 10.56
CA TYR A 99 34.77 -4.61 9.10
C TYR A 99 33.50 -3.99 8.48
N PRO A 100 33.52 -2.68 8.13
CA PRO A 100 32.31 -1.95 7.71
C PRO A 100 31.61 -2.54 6.48
N ILE A 101 32.38 -3.02 5.50
CA ILE A 101 31.84 -3.61 4.27
C ILE A 101 31.11 -4.93 4.58
N LEU A 102 31.67 -5.76 5.47
CA LEU A 102 31.07 -7.02 5.87
C LEU A 102 29.79 -6.80 6.68
N LEU A 103 29.78 -5.79 7.56
CA LEU A 103 28.60 -5.34 8.28
C LEU A 103 27.49 -4.87 7.35
N ALA A 104 27.82 -4.08 6.31
CA ALA A 104 26.85 -3.64 5.32
C ALA A 104 26.21 -4.83 4.60
N ILE A 105 27.02 -5.79 4.14
CA ILE A 105 26.54 -7.02 3.49
C ILE A 105 25.65 -7.84 4.44
N LEU A 106 26.08 -8.04 5.69
CA LEU A 106 25.32 -8.77 6.70
C LEU A 106 23.99 -8.09 7.01
N SER A 107 23.98 -6.77 7.14
CA SER A 107 22.77 -5.97 7.38
C SER A 107 21.77 -6.12 6.24
N PHE A 108 22.25 -6.12 4.99
CA PHE A 108 21.42 -6.33 3.82
C PHE A 108 20.83 -7.75 3.79
N ILE A 109 21.63 -8.77 4.09
CA ILE A 109 21.17 -10.17 4.18
C ILE A 109 20.12 -10.33 5.28
N LEU A 110 20.36 -9.79 6.48
CA LEU A 110 19.44 -9.85 7.61
C LEU A 110 18.13 -9.11 7.31
N LEU A 111 18.20 -7.94 6.68
CA LEU A 111 17.01 -7.20 6.24
C LEU A 111 16.20 -8.02 5.24
N ALA A 112 16.84 -8.59 4.22
CA ALA A 112 16.17 -9.44 3.23
C ALA A 112 15.54 -10.68 3.87
N LEU A 113 16.24 -11.35 4.80
CA LEU A 113 15.74 -12.51 5.52
C LEU A 113 14.55 -12.15 6.42
N SER A 114 14.64 -11.03 7.15
CA SER A 114 13.56 -10.51 8.01
C SER A 114 12.28 -10.28 7.21
N ILE A 115 12.37 -9.54 6.09
CA ILE A 115 11.23 -9.29 5.20
C ILE A 115 10.65 -10.61 4.68
N LYS A 116 11.50 -11.57 4.30
CA LYS A 116 11.09 -12.88 3.80
C LYS A 116 10.36 -13.69 4.88
N ILE A 117 10.88 -13.72 6.11
CA ILE A 117 10.27 -14.42 7.25
C ILE A 117 8.93 -13.77 7.61
N LEU A 118 8.89 -12.44 7.75
CA LEU A 118 7.66 -11.70 8.05
C LEU A 118 6.58 -11.94 6.99
N SER A 119 6.96 -11.84 5.71
CA SER A 119 6.06 -12.12 4.59
C SER A 119 5.54 -13.55 4.62
N LYS A 120 6.39 -14.54 4.94
CA LYS A 120 6.00 -15.95 5.06
C LYS A 120 5.05 -16.19 6.24
N PHE A 121 5.31 -15.59 7.41
CA PHE A 121 4.43 -15.73 8.56
C PHE A 121 3.07 -15.09 8.31
N LEU A 122 3.02 -13.89 7.75
CA LEU A 122 1.76 -13.22 7.43
C LEU A 122 1.00 -13.96 6.34
N TYR A 123 1.72 -14.46 5.32
CA TYR A 123 1.14 -15.36 4.33
C TYR A 123 0.50 -16.58 5.00
N ARG A 124 1.23 -17.28 5.90
CA ARG A 124 0.73 -18.47 6.59
C ARG A 124 -0.45 -18.14 7.51
N SER A 125 -0.42 -17.05 8.27
CA SER A 125 -1.50 -16.66 9.18
C SER A 125 -2.80 -16.33 8.44
N ILE A 126 -2.71 -15.68 7.27
CA ILE A 126 -3.90 -15.34 6.49
C ILE A 126 -4.37 -16.55 5.65
N THR A 127 -3.47 -17.43 5.18
CA THR A 127 -3.84 -18.62 4.36
C THR A 127 -4.27 -19.83 5.16
N ALA A 128 -3.76 -20.02 6.39
CA ALA A 128 -4.09 -21.14 7.27
C ALA A 128 -5.43 -20.98 7.99
N GLY A 129 -6.02 -19.78 7.96
CA GLY A 129 -7.36 -19.53 8.50
C GLY A 129 -8.46 -20.12 7.61
N SER A 130 -9.49 -20.69 8.24
CA SER A 130 -10.75 -21.00 7.55
C SER A 130 -11.42 -19.69 7.10
N LYS A 131 -12.36 -19.79 6.15
CA LYS A 131 -13.12 -18.62 5.68
C LYS A 131 -13.77 -17.88 6.85
N GLU A 132 -14.26 -18.61 7.84
CA GLU A 132 -14.93 -18.09 9.04
C GLU A 132 -13.97 -17.26 9.90
N VAL A 133 -12.73 -17.72 10.09
CA VAL A 133 -11.69 -16.98 10.83
C VAL A 133 -11.33 -15.68 10.11
N LEU A 134 -11.09 -15.75 8.80
CA LEU A 134 -10.81 -14.58 7.97
C LEU A 134 -11.94 -13.54 8.07
N GLN A 135 -13.19 -14.00 7.96
CA GLN A 135 -14.36 -13.13 8.01
C GLN A 135 -14.58 -12.55 9.42
N LYS A 136 -14.43 -13.34 10.48
CA LYS A 136 -14.64 -12.88 11.86
C LYS A 136 -13.63 -11.81 12.29
N TYR A 137 -12.34 -12.04 12.03
CA TYR A 137 -11.27 -11.20 12.55
C TYR A 137 -10.83 -10.10 11.58
N PHE A 138 -10.75 -10.36 10.28
CA PHE A 138 -10.16 -9.42 9.31
C PHE A 138 -11.20 -8.73 8.43
N PHE A 139 -12.23 -9.47 7.97
CA PHE A 139 -13.14 -9.01 6.91
C PHE A 139 -14.59 -8.79 7.34
N GLY A 140 -14.87 -8.71 8.65
CA GLY A 140 -16.24 -8.66 9.20
C GLY A 140 -17.01 -7.37 8.91
N GLY A 141 -16.35 -6.36 8.36
CA GLY A 141 -16.98 -5.12 7.93
C GLY A 141 -15.99 -4.21 7.20
N PRO A 142 -16.48 -3.18 6.48
CA PRO A 142 -15.64 -2.31 5.65
C PRO A 142 -14.56 -1.57 6.44
N TYR A 143 -14.92 -1.04 7.61
CA TYR A 143 -13.97 -0.34 8.49
C TYR A 143 -12.94 -1.30 9.09
N ARG A 144 -13.36 -2.52 9.46
CA ARG A 144 -12.42 -3.55 9.95
C ARG A 144 -11.42 -3.95 8.87
N SER A 145 -11.89 -4.18 7.65
CA SER A 145 -11.03 -4.47 6.51
C SER A 145 -10.04 -3.34 6.25
N PHE A 146 -10.50 -2.08 6.29
CA PHE A 146 -9.65 -0.90 6.17
C PHE A 146 -8.58 -0.83 7.27
N ILE A 147 -8.95 -1.01 8.54
CA ILE A 147 -8.01 -0.98 9.66
C ILE A 147 -6.95 -2.06 9.50
N TRP A 148 -7.35 -3.31 9.20
CA TRP A 148 -6.40 -4.39 9.00
C TRP A 148 -5.50 -4.19 7.79
N GLY A 149 -6.02 -3.62 6.69
CA GLY A 149 -5.19 -3.22 5.55
C GLY A 149 -4.13 -2.21 5.96
N THR A 150 -4.53 -1.19 6.72
CA THR A 150 -3.64 -0.13 7.22
C THR A 150 -2.56 -0.71 8.13
N VAL A 151 -2.95 -1.48 9.15
CA VAL A 151 -2.03 -2.06 10.14
C VAL A 151 -1.08 -3.06 9.50
N LEU A 152 -1.59 -3.96 8.65
CA LEU A 152 -0.74 -4.96 8.00
C LEU A 152 0.25 -4.31 7.04
N THR A 153 -0.18 -3.35 6.24
CA THR A 153 0.76 -2.66 5.35
C THR A 153 1.75 -1.78 6.09
N ALA A 154 1.34 -1.08 7.14
CA ALA A 154 2.27 -0.31 7.99
C ALA A 154 3.31 -1.21 8.65
N GLY A 155 2.91 -2.39 9.14
CA GLY A 155 3.80 -3.36 9.78
C GLY A 155 4.72 -4.07 8.80
N ILE A 156 4.21 -4.48 7.64
CA ILE A 156 5.02 -5.10 6.56
C ILE A 156 5.90 -4.08 5.86
N GLN A 157 5.46 -2.82 5.82
CA GLN A 157 6.04 -1.73 5.03
C GLN A 157 6.02 -2.00 3.51
N SER A 158 5.18 -2.93 3.04
CA SER A 158 4.99 -3.22 1.62
C SER A 158 3.52 -3.47 1.30
N SER A 159 2.91 -2.52 0.60
CA SER A 159 1.55 -2.67 0.04
C SER A 159 1.51 -3.74 -1.04
N SER A 160 2.55 -3.92 -1.84
CA SER A 160 2.60 -4.96 -2.87
C SER A 160 2.54 -6.38 -2.27
N VAL A 161 3.22 -6.62 -1.14
CA VAL A 161 3.08 -7.90 -0.41
C VAL A 161 1.66 -8.06 0.15
N THR A 162 1.15 -7.01 0.81
CA THR A 162 -0.17 -7.01 1.45
C THR A 162 -1.31 -7.27 0.46
N THR A 163 -1.26 -6.60 -0.70
CA THR A 163 -2.25 -6.74 -1.78
C THR A 163 -2.08 -8.05 -2.55
N SER A 164 -0.86 -8.55 -2.74
CA SER A 164 -0.63 -9.86 -3.39
C SER A 164 -1.26 -11.01 -2.61
N VAL A 165 -1.32 -10.91 -1.28
CA VAL A 165 -1.98 -11.89 -0.42
C VAL A 165 -3.49 -11.90 -0.58
N ILE A 166 -4.13 -10.75 -0.86
CA ILE A 166 -5.59 -10.67 -1.01
C ILE A 166 -6.08 -11.29 -2.32
N VAL A 167 -5.25 -11.26 -3.37
CA VAL A 167 -5.61 -11.71 -4.72
C VAL A 167 -6.04 -13.20 -4.74
N PRO A 168 -5.26 -14.15 -4.18
CA PRO A 168 -5.68 -15.55 -4.05
C PRO A 168 -6.97 -15.75 -3.25
N PHE A 169 -7.23 -14.96 -2.21
CA PHE A 169 -8.46 -15.09 -1.42
C PHE A 169 -9.70 -14.62 -2.15
N VAL A 170 -9.56 -13.60 -3.00
CA VAL A 170 -10.64 -13.19 -3.89
C VAL A 170 -10.84 -14.22 -5.01
N ALA A 171 -9.75 -14.76 -5.57
CA ALA A 171 -9.79 -15.82 -6.58
C ALA A 171 -10.58 -17.05 -6.09
N THR A 172 -10.28 -17.49 -4.87
CA THR A 172 -10.88 -18.65 -4.18
C THR A 172 -12.20 -18.34 -3.44
N ARG A 173 -12.73 -17.11 -3.54
CA ARG A 173 -13.98 -16.66 -2.88
C ARG A 173 -13.96 -16.72 -1.34
N LYS A 174 -12.79 -16.79 -0.70
CA LYS A 174 -12.67 -16.64 0.76
C LYS A 174 -12.94 -15.20 1.19
N VAL A 175 -12.60 -14.23 0.34
CA VAL A 175 -12.84 -12.80 0.54
C VAL A 175 -13.59 -12.24 -0.67
N SER A 176 -14.58 -11.38 -0.44
CA SER A 176 -15.27 -10.70 -1.54
C SER A 176 -14.43 -9.54 -2.10
N LEU A 177 -14.61 -9.20 -3.38
CA LEU A 177 -13.90 -8.05 -3.95
C LEU A 177 -14.21 -6.73 -3.24
N LYS A 178 -15.42 -6.57 -2.67
CA LYS A 178 -15.81 -5.38 -1.90
C LYS A 178 -15.02 -5.27 -0.59
N GLN A 179 -14.81 -6.39 0.10
CA GLN A 179 -13.97 -6.47 1.30
C GLN A 179 -12.50 -6.22 0.97
N ALA A 180 -12.01 -6.87 -0.09
CA ALA A 180 -10.65 -6.67 -0.58
C ALA A 180 -10.39 -5.21 -0.96
N PHE A 181 -11.35 -4.55 -1.60
CA PHE A 181 -11.27 -3.13 -1.93
C PHE A 181 -11.10 -2.25 -0.68
N THR A 182 -11.94 -2.43 0.35
CA THR A 182 -11.80 -1.66 1.60
C THR A 182 -10.49 -1.95 2.33
N PHE A 183 -9.98 -3.18 2.22
CA PHE A 183 -8.67 -3.56 2.73
C PHE A 183 -7.53 -2.88 1.96
N ILE A 184 -7.63 -2.81 0.64
CA ILE A 184 -6.65 -2.14 -0.24
C ILE A 184 -6.59 -0.63 0.05
N ILE A 185 -7.74 0.04 0.24
CA ILE A 185 -7.73 1.46 0.65
C ILE A 185 -6.98 1.64 1.97
N GLY A 186 -7.15 0.71 2.92
CA GLY A 186 -6.37 0.69 4.16
C GLY A 186 -4.88 0.52 3.89
N ALA A 187 -4.50 -0.44 3.06
CA ALA A 187 -3.11 -0.68 2.67
C ALA A 187 -2.44 0.57 2.09
N ASN A 188 -3.18 1.36 1.31
CA ASN A 188 -2.69 2.62 0.76
C ASN A 188 -2.36 3.63 1.86
N VAL A 189 -3.26 3.81 2.83
CA VAL A 189 -3.00 4.65 4.00
C VAL A 189 -1.80 4.11 4.80
N GLY A 190 -1.71 2.79 5.00
CA GLY A 190 -0.58 2.16 5.67
C GLY A 190 0.77 2.45 5.00
N THR A 191 0.82 2.49 3.67
CA THR A 191 2.05 2.82 2.90
C THR A 191 2.53 4.24 3.17
N THR A 192 1.61 5.17 3.41
CA THR A 192 1.96 6.57 3.69
C THR A 192 2.61 6.75 5.06
N LEU A 193 2.31 5.87 6.03
CA LEU A 193 2.97 5.89 7.33
C LEU A 193 4.46 5.58 7.20
N THR A 194 4.84 4.63 6.33
CA THR A 194 6.25 4.34 6.03
C THR A 194 6.95 5.56 5.44
N ALA A 195 6.31 6.24 4.49
CA ALA A 195 6.86 7.46 3.89
C ALA A 195 7.01 8.60 4.91
N LEU A 196 6.03 8.75 5.82
CA LEU A 196 6.06 9.76 6.87
C LEU A 196 7.19 9.49 7.88
N ILE A 197 7.37 8.24 8.31
CA ILE A 197 8.47 7.84 9.19
C ILE A 197 9.82 8.10 8.50
N ALA A 198 9.96 7.76 7.23
CA ALA A 198 11.19 8.02 6.47
C ALA A 198 11.48 9.52 6.30
N ALA A 199 10.44 10.33 6.13
CA ALA A 199 10.56 11.77 5.94
C ALA A 199 10.73 12.56 7.24
N ALA A 200 10.27 12.04 8.38
CA ALA A 200 10.32 12.72 9.68
C ALA A 200 11.74 13.14 10.11
N PHE A 201 12.77 12.48 9.57
CA PHE A 201 14.19 12.74 9.85
C PHE A 201 14.91 13.41 8.67
N LYS A 202 14.17 14.04 7.78
CA LYS A 202 14.67 14.68 6.54
C LYS A 202 14.23 16.15 6.49
N SER A 203 14.42 16.78 5.33
CA SER A 203 14.07 18.19 5.12
C SER A 203 12.56 18.43 5.20
N GLU A 204 12.17 19.69 5.44
CA GLU A 204 10.76 20.10 5.41
C GLU A 204 10.08 19.73 4.09
N VAL A 205 10.80 19.83 2.97
CA VAL A 205 10.33 19.40 1.65
C VAL A 205 9.98 17.90 1.64
N ALA A 206 10.81 17.05 2.24
CA ALA A 206 10.54 15.62 2.33
C ALA A 206 9.28 15.33 3.18
N ILE A 207 9.11 16.04 4.29
CA ILE A 207 7.90 15.92 5.14
C ILE A 207 6.67 16.37 4.36
N SER A 208 6.73 17.51 3.67
CA SER A 208 5.62 18.01 2.86
C SER A 208 5.23 17.00 1.77
N VAL A 209 6.19 16.43 1.05
CA VAL A 209 5.93 15.38 0.02
C VAL A 209 5.28 14.13 0.65
N ALA A 210 5.75 13.69 1.82
CA ALA A 210 5.14 12.57 2.54
C ALA A 210 3.71 12.89 3.01
N LEU A 211 3.45 14.13 3.44
CA LEU A 211 2.12 14.60 3.83
C LEU A 211 1.18 14.73 2.63
N VAL A 212 1.63 15.19 1.46
CA VAL A 212 0.84 15.15 0.23
C VAL A 212 0.41 13.71 -0.06
N HIS A 213 1.32 12.75 0.11
CA HIS A 213 1.01 11.34 -0.10
C HIS A 213 -0.02 10.81 0.92
N LEU A 214 0.13 11.17 2.21
CA LEU A 214 -0.84 10.86 3.25
C LEU A 214 -2.23 11.44 2.94
N PHE A 215 -2.30 12.74 2.64
CA PHE A 215 -3.56 13.43 2.38
C PHE A 215 -4.26 12.92 1.12
N PHE A 216 -3.51 12.62 0.05
CA PHE A 216 -4.08 11.99 -1.14
C PHE A 216 -4.84 10.70 -0.80
N ASN A 217 -4.22 9.81 -0.03
CA ASN A 217 -4.84 8.54 0.35
C ASN A 217 -5.94 8.69 1.40
N LEU A 218 -5.77 9.60 2.36
CA LEU A 218 -6.75 9.83 3.41
C LEU A 218 -8.02 10.48 2.86
N ILE A 219 -7.90 11.49 1.99
CA ILE A 219 -9.05 12.10 1.32
C ILE A 219 -9.76 11.06 0.45
N GLY A 220 -9.02 10.23 -0.29
CA GLY A 220 -9.62 9.14 -1.05
C GLY A 220 -10.35 8.13 -0.18
N ALA A 221 -9.79 7.78 0.99
CA ALA A 221 -10.48 6.94 1.96
C ALA A 221 -11.75 7.62 2.51
N LEU A 222 -11.72 8.92 2.81
CA LEU A 222 -12.87 9.67 3.32
C LEU A 222 -13.99 9.81 2.28
N ILE A 223 -13.65 9.92 0.99
CA ILE A 223 -14.63 9.96 -0.10
C ILE A 223 -15.27 8.59 -0.31
N PHE A 224 -14.48 7.52 -0.35
CA PHE A 224 -15.02 6.20 -0.73
C PHE A 224 -15.50 5.39 0.47
N LEU A 225 -14.77 5.31 1.58
CA LEU A 225 -15.05 4.36 2.66
C LEU A 225 -16.44 4.52 3.33
N PRO A 226 -16.92 5.73 3.67
CA PRO A 226 -18.20 5.90 4.37
C PRO A 226 -19.40 5.56 3.47
N PHE A 227 -19.35 5.97 2.20
CA PHE A 227 -20.50 5.91 1.30
C PHE A 227 -20.53 4.59 0.53
N ALA A 228 -21.53 3.75 0.80
CA ALA A 228 -21.68 2.45 0.13
C ALA A 228 -21.74 2.55 -1.41
N PRO A 229 -22.48 3.51 -2.02
CA PRO A 229 -22.55 3.62 -3.48
C PRO A 229 -21.19 3.95 -4.12
N LEU A 230 -20.42 4.85 -3.49
CA LEU A 230 -19.11 5.25 -4.01
C LEU A 230 -18.12 4.08 -3.99
N ARG A 231 -18.15 3.22 -2.96
CA ARG A 231 -17.32 2.00 -2.92
C ARG A 231 -17.61 1.02 -4.04
N GLU A 232 -18.82 1.03 -4.57
CA GLU A 232 -19.20 0.10 -5.62
C GLU A 232 -18.69 0.51 -6.98
N ILE A 233 -18.34 1.79 -7.20
CA ILE A 233 -17.81 2.27 -8.48
C ILE A 233 -16.49 1.58 -8.84
N PRO A 234 -15.41 1.62 -8.02
CA PRO A 234 -14.14 0.96 -8.37
C PRO A 234 -14.31 -0.57 -8.45
N VAL A 235 -15.12 -1.15 -7.56
CA VAL A 235 -15.41 -2.58 -7.53
C VAL A 235 -16.13 -3.04 -8.79
N TYR A 236 -17.06 -2.22 -9.31
CA TYR A 236 -17.79 -2.50 -10.54
C TYR A 236 -16.85 -2.43 -11.75
N LEU A 237 -16.06 -1.35 -11.87
CA LEU A 237 -15.09 -1.18 -12.96
C LEU A 237 -14.09 -2.34 -12.99
N ALA A 238 -13.56 -2.72 -11.84
CA ALA A 238 -12.66 -3.87 -11.70
C ALA A 238 -13.31 -5.20 -12.12
N LYS A 239 -14.58 -5.44 -11.76
CA LYS A 239 -15.33 -6.64 -12.18
C LYS A 239 -15.54 -6.67 -13.69
N GLN A 240 -15.86 -5.54 -14.31
CA GLN A 240 -16.06 -5.46 -15.75
C GLN A 240 -14.75 -5.68 -16.49
N PHE A 241 -13.67 -5.04 -16.01
CA PHE A 241 -12.34 -5.28 -16.53
C PHE A 241 -11.96 -6.77 -16.43
N GLY A 242 -12.21 -7.42 -15.29
CA GLY A 242 -11.90 -8.83 -15.14
C GLY A 242 -12.71 -9.74 -16.07
N LYS A 243 -13.97 -9.41 -16.37
CA LYS A 243 -14.76 -10.12 -17.39
C LYS A 243 -14.18 -9.93 -18.79
N MET A 244 -13.72 -8.72 -19.10
CA MET A 244 -13.08 -8.40 -20.38
C MET A 244 -11.74 -9.14 -20.54
N ALA A 245 -10.86 -9.06 -19.54
CA ALA A 245 -9.55 -9.73 -19.54
C ALA A 245 -9.66 -11.26 -19.62
N MET A 246 -10.73 -11.83 -19.09
CA MET A 246 -11.10 -13.23 -19.27
C MET A 246 -11.44 -13.60 -20.71
N LYS A 247 -12.25 -12.74 -21.36
CA LYS A 247 -12.72 -12.95 -22.74
C LYS A 247 -11.59 -12.75 -23.75
N TYR A 248 -10.73 -11.76 -23.50
CA TYR A 248 -9.60 -11.40 -24.33
C TYR A 248 -8.32 -11.48 -23.49
N ARG A 249 -7.69 -12.66 -23.45
CA ARG A 249 -6.51 -12.91 -22.59
C ARG A 249 -5.37 -11.90 -22.81
N ILE A 250 -5.23 -11.38 -24.04
CA ILE A 250 -4.25 -10.36 -24.41
C ILE A 250 -4.57 -9.00 -23.77
N SER A 251 -5.84 -8.68 -23.52
CA SER A 251 -6.24 -7.37 -22.97
C SER A 251 -5.73 -7.12 -21.56
N GLY A 252 -5.54 -8.16 -20.74
CA GLY A 252 -4.89 -8.03 -19.43
C GLY A 252 -3.43 -7.59 -19.56
N PHE A 253 -2.72 -8.16 -20.53
CA PHE A 253 -1.32 -7.81 -20.83
C PHE A 253 -1.20 -6.42 -21.45
N LEU A 254 -2.09 -6.09 -22.40
CA LEU A 254 -2.14 -4.78 -23.05
C LEU A 254 -2.43 -3.65 -22.06
N TYR A 255 -3.33 -3.88 -21.10
CA TYR A 255 -3.62 -2.94 -20.01
C TYR A 255 -2.39 -2.69 -19.14
N ILE A 256 -1.62 -3.73 -18.80
CA ILE A 256 -0.39 -3.55 -18.02
C ILE A 256 0.62 -2.68 -18.80
N ILE A 257 0.79 -2.93 -20.10
CA ILE A 257 1.69 -2.11 -20.92
C ILE A 257 1.23 -0.65 -20.96
N LEU A 258 -0.06 -0.42 -21.27
CA LEU A 258 -0.62 0.93 -21.36
C LEU A 258 -0.52 1.67 -20.02
N THR A 259 -1.06 1.10 -18.96
CA THR A 259 -1.22 1.77 -17.66
C THR A 259 0.10 2.01 -16.94
N PHE A 260 1.09 1.12 -17.12
CA PHE A 260 2.33 1.18 -16.34
C PHE A 260 3.56 1.64 -17.13
N PHE A 261 3.52 1.63 -18.46
CA PHE A 261 4.69 1.98 -19.29
C PHE A 261 4.42 3.09 -20.31
N ILE A 262 3.17 3.31 -20.73
CA ILE A 262 2.84 4.30 -21.77
C ILE A 262 2.21 5.57 -21.18
N ILE A 263 1.32 5.43 -20.20
CA ILE A 263 0.61 6.56 -19.57
C ILE A 263 1.44 7.35 -18.55
N PRO A 264 2.25 6.71 -17.67
CA PRO A 264 2.95 7.41 -16.58
C PRO A 264 4.02 8.41 -17.01
#